data_AF-A0A7S0G2C9-F1
#
_entry.id   AF-A0A7S0G2C9-F1
#
_cell.length_a   1.000
_cell.length_b   1.000
_cell.length_c   1.000
_cell.angle_alpha   90.00
_cell.angle_beta   90.00
_cell.angle_gamma   90.00
#
_symmetry.space_group_name_H-M   'P 1'
#
loop_
_entity.id
_entity.type
_entity.pdbx_description
1 polymer ?
#
loop_
_entity_poly.entity_id
_entity_poly.type
_entity_poly.pdbx_seq_one_letter_code
_entity_poly.pdbx_strand_id
1 'polypeptide(L)'
;VDQVSDFTCICKRGFTGERCERAIGLLQVYVKRGYNLPDSDGFGAGRSDPYVRVTGYDEDRKTMSLRTSEKSGTHYPVWNQNLFFGYRSWKSIKIEVMDADGFFNGKDDSLLPIGIFTFSAPFSGSRVHRICNSSTCSRWVEFSFT
;
A
#
# COMPACT_ATOMS: atom_id res chain seq x y z
N VAL A 1 44.24 -26.62 -4.66
CA VAL A 1 43.22 -25.55 -4.79
C VAL A 1 42.33 -25.70 -3.59
N ASP A 2 42.60 -24.93 -2.55
CA ASP A 2 41.75 -24.91 -1.36
C ASP A 2 40.50 -24.10 -1.69
N GLN A 3 39.35 -24.75 -1.53
CA GLN A 3 38.04 -24.14 -1.60
C GLN A 3 37.89 -23.27 -0.35
N VAL A 4 38.44 -22.05 -0.35
CA VAL A 4 38.31 -21.12 0.79
C VAL A 4 36.83 -20.90 1.06
N SER A 5 36.42 -21.49 2.18
CA SER A 5 35.09 -21.73 2.70
C SER A 5 34.54 -20.47 3.37
N ASP A 6 33.27 -20.17 3.06
CA ASP A 6 32.34 -19.32 3.79
C ASP A 6 32.90 -17.99 4.34
N PHE A 7 32.91 -16.95 3.50
CA PHE A 7 32.97 -15.57 3.98
C PHE A 7 31.56 -15.07 4.29
N THR A 8 31.40 -14.28 5.37
CA THR A 8 30.15 -13.57 5.66
C THR A 8 30.39 -12.08 5.59
N CYS A 9 29.63 -11.37 4.74
CA CYS A 9 29.71 -9.92 4.68
C CYS A 9 28.86 -9.25 5.77
N ILE A 10 29.42 -8.25 6.44
CA ILE A 10 28.65 -7.32 7.29
C ILE A 10 28.16 -6.17 6.41
N CYS A 11 26.86 -6.11 6.16
CA CYS A 11 26.30 -5.10 5.26
C CYS A 11 26.19 -3.73 5.91
N LYS A 12 26.51 -2.70 5.11
CA LYS A 12 26.18 -1.30 5.46
C LYS A 12 24.66 -1.17 5.61
N ARG A 13 24.22 -0.20 6.42
CA ARG A 13 22.79 0.11 6.55
C ARG A 13 22.16 0.33 5.17
N GLY A 14 21.02 -0.31 4.93
CA GLY A 14 20.33 -0.26 3.64
C GLY A 14 20.77 -1.30 2.62
N PHE A 15 21.63 -2.26 3.00
CA PHE A 15 22.07 -3.35 2.10
C PHE A 15 21.90 -4.73 2.76
N THR A 16 21.71 -5.75 1.93
CA THR A 16 21.58 -7.17 2.30
C THR A 16 22.13 -8.07 1.18
N GLY A 17 22.18 -9.38 1.42
CA GLY A 17 22.73 -10.38 0.50
C GLY A 17 24.08 -10.92 0.94
N GLU A 18 24.53 -12.00 0.30
CA GLU A 18 25.79 -12.69 0.65
C GLU A 18 27.00 -11.76 0.50
N ARG A 19 26.92 -10.83 -0.46
CA ARG A 19 27.95 -9.83 -0.77
C ARG A 19 27.45 -8.41 -0.56
N CYS A 20 26.32 -8.24 0.14
CA CYS A 20 25.66 -6.95 0.34
C CYS A 20 25.26 -6.25 -0.97
N GLU A 21 24.95 -7.04 -2.00
CA GLU A 21 24.65 -6.59 -3.34
C GLU A 21 23.21 -6.06 -3.53
N ARG A 22 22.32 -6.35 -2.58
CA ARG A 22 20.90 -5.97 -2.64
C ARG A 22 20.61 -4.77 -1.75
N ALA A 23 20.01 -3.73 -2.32
CA ALA A 23 19.54 -2.58 -1.54
C ALA A 23 18.21 -2.92 -0.84
N ILE A 24 18.07 -2.48 0.42
CA ILE A 24 16.83 -2.59 1.21
C ILE A 24 16.41 -1.21 1.72
N GLY A 25 15.11 -0.97 1.77
CA GLY A 25 14.51 0.24 2.31
C GLY A 25 13.42 -0.10 3.31
N LEU A 26 13.23 0.78 4.30
CA LEU A 26 12.03 0.78 5.13
C LEU A 26 10.88 1.26 4.26
N LEU A 27 9.80 0.48 4.16
CA LEU A 27 8.55 0.94 3.55
C LEU A 27 7.53 1.25 4.65
N GLN A 28 7.07 2.50 4.66
CA GLN A 28 5.94 2.95 5.47
C GLN A 28 4.94 3.66 4.56
N VAL A 29 3.66 3.34 4.72
CA VAL A 29 2.58 4.00 3.96
C VAL A 29 1.64 4.69 4.94
N TYR A 30 1.50 6.00 4.81
CA TYR A 30 0.56 6.82 5.56
C TYR A 30 -0.68 7.08 4.71
N VAL A 31 -1.82 6.53 5.13
CA VAL A 31 -3.11 6.71 4.48
C VAL A 31 -3.88 7.77 5.24
N LYS A 32 -4.18 8.89 4.56
CA LYS A 32 -4.76 10.05 5.23
C LYS A 32 -6.28 10.07 5.15
N ARG A 33 -6.84 10.21 3.94
CA ARG A 33 -8.29 10.39 3.72
C ARG A 33 -8.72 10.07 2.30
N GLY A 34 -10.02 9.81 2.15
CA GLY A 34 -10.73 9.76 0.88
C GLY A 34 -11.68 10.96 0.72
N TYR A 35 -12.03 11.27 -0.52
CA TYR A 35 -12.97 12.34 -0.84
C TYR A 35 -13.99 11.87 -1.86
N ASN A 36 -15.27 11.99 -1.50
CA ASN A 36 -16.41 11.67 -2.34
C ASN A 36 -16.29 10.28 -2.99
N LEU A 37 -15.90 9.27 -2.21
CA LEU A 37 -15.79 7.89 -2.69
C LEU A 37 -17.13 7.44 -3.30
N PRO A 38 -17.11 6.67 -4.40
CA PRO A 38 -18.35 6.14 -4.95
C PRO A 38 -19.00 5.19 -3.93
N ASP A 39 -20.31 5.08 -4.06
CA ASP A 39 -21.12 4.12 -3.34
C ASP A 39 -21.08 2.80 -4.12
N SER A 40 -20.67 1.69 -3.49
CA SER A 40 -20.81 0.36 -4.10
C SER A 40 -22.17 -0.25 -3.82
N ASP A 41 -22.89 0.30 -2.84
CA ASP A 41 -24.17 -0.22 -2.40
C ASP A 41 -25.26 0.12 -3.44
N GLY A 42 -25.81 -0.92 -4.05
CA GLY A 42 -27.02 -0.81 -4.87
C GLY A 42 -28.16 -0.15 -4.09
N PHE A 43 -29.14 0.40 -4.83
CA PHE A 43 -30.27 1.20 -4.36
C PHE A 43 -30.88 0.69 -3.01
N GLY A 44 -30.44 1.28 -1.89
CA GLY A 44 -31.00 1.05 -0.55
C GLY A 44 -30.17 0.20 0.43
N ALA A 45 -28.92 -0.17 0.16
CA ALA A 45 -28.15 -1.10 1.00
C ALA A 45 -27.30 -0.49 2.14
N GLY A 46 -27.35 0.82 2.37
CA GLY A 46 -26.60 1.45 3.46
C GLY A 46 -25.69 2.55 2.93
N ARG A 47 -24.69 2.95 3.72
CA ARG A 47 -23.63 3.85 3.27
C ARG A 47 -22.34 3.04 3.30
N SER A 48 -21.49 3.16 2.28
CA SER A 48 -20.18 2.50 2.25
C SER A 48 -19.35 2.62 3.54
N ASP A 49 -18.65 1.54 3.87
CA ASP A 49 -17.73 1.34 4.97
C ASP A 49 -16.26 1.25 4.47
N PRO A 50 -15.69 2.32 3.89
CA PRO A 50 -14.43 2.24 3.17
C PRO A 50 -13.20 1.93 4.04
N TYR A 51 -12.32 1.11 3.48
CA TYR A 51 -10.96 0.89 3.96
C TYR A 51 -9.94 0.87 2.79
N VAL A 52 -8.66 1.06 3.10
CA VAL A 52 -7.60 0.99 2.10
C VAL A 52 -6.74 -0.24 2.35
N ARG A 53 -6.62 -1.10 1.33
CA ARG A 53 -5.69 -2.23 1.28
C ARG A 53 -4.45 -1.82 0.49
N VAL A 54 -3.29 -2.01 1.10
CA VAL A 54 -2.00 -1.74 0.50
C VAL A 54 -1.22 -3.04 0.41
N THR A 55 -0.75 -3.38 -0.79
CA THR A 55 0.08 -4.56 -1.05
C THR A 55 1.44 -4.14 -1.56
N GLY A 56 2.50 -4.44 -0.81
CA GLY A 56 3.89 -4.27 -1.22
C GLY A 56 4.40 -5.51 -1.95
N TYR A 57 5.17 -5.30 -3.02
CA TYR A 57 5.84 -6.33 -3.80
C TYR A 57 7.35 -6.12 -3.70
N ASP A 58 8.10 -7.13 -3.29
CA ASP A 58 9.57 -7.08 -3.28
C ASP A 58 10.18 -7.67 -4.57
N GLU A 59 11.50 -7.51 -4.71
CA GLU A 59 12.27 -8.02 -5.84
C GLU A 59 12.20 -9.55 -6.00
N ASP A 60 12.01 -10.28 -4.89
CA ASP A 60 11.88 -11.74 -4.85
C ASP A 60 10.45 -12.20 -5.20
N ARG A 61 9.58 -11.30 -5.67
CA ARG A 61 8.15 -11.52 -5.96
C ARG A 61 7.33 -11.92 -4.73
N LYS A 62 7.85 -11.70 -3.52
CA LYS A 62 7.06 -11.89 -2.30
C LYS A 62 6.19 -10.67 -2.08
N THR A 63 5.03 -10.92 -1.53
CA THR A 63 4.03 -9.89 -1.26
C THR A 63 3.74 -9.79 0.24
N MET A 64 3.37 -8.59 0.65
CA MET A 64 2.84 -8.33 1.98
C MET A 64 1.66 -7.38 1.83
N SER A 65 0.55 -7.66 2.50
CA SER A 65 -0.64 -6.82 2.46
C SER A 65 -1.01 -6.35 3.86
N LEU A 66 -1.27 -5.05 3.99
CA LEU A 66 -1.78 -4.40 5.20
C LEU A 66 -3.03 -3.60 4.83
N ARG A 67 -3.89 -3.33 5.81
CA ARG A 67 -5.10 -2.51 5.62
C ARG A 67 -5.30 -1.50 6.73
N THR A 68 -5.99 -0.41 6.42
CA THR A 68 -6.46 0.56 7.42
C THR A 68 -7.65 0.01 8.20
N SER A 69 -8.03 0.69 9.28
CA SER A 69 -9.35 0.52 9.88
C SER A 69 -10.44 0.89 8.88
N GLU A 70 -11.57 0.21 8.93
CA GLU A 70 -12.78 0.59 8.20
C GLU A 70 -13.36 1.89 8.78
N LYS A 71 -14.06 2.67 7.95
CA LYS A 71 -14.75 3.89 8.38
C LYS A 71 -16.19 3.80 7.97
N SER A 72 -17.07 3.55 8.95
CA SER A 72 -18.43 3.20 8.61
C SER A 72 -19.26 4.37 8.12
N GLY A 73 -20.11 4.09 7.13
CA GLY A 73 -21.17 4.95 6.61
C GLY A 73 -20.72 6.32 6.11
N THR A 74 -19.61 6.38 5.36
CA THR A 74 -19.05 7.65 4.87
C THR A 74 -18.37 7.55 3.51
N HIS A 75 -18.67 8.51 2.62
CA HIS A 75 -17.93 8.72 1.37
C HIS A 75 -16.71 9.66 1.55
N TYR A 76 -16.47 10.16 2.75
CA TYR A 76 -15.39 11.07 3.10
C TYR A 76 -14.56 10.53 4.28
N PRO A 77 -14.00 9.31 4.16
CA PRO A 77 -13.28 8.69 5.27
C PRO A 77 -11.99 9.44 5.59
N VAL A 78 -11.68 9.53 6.89
CA VAL A 78 -10.40 10.03 7.40
C VAL A 78 -9.76 8.93 8.23
N TRP A 79 -8.68 8.33 7.73
CA TRP A 79 -7.98 7.22 8.40
C TRP A 79 -6.82 7.71 9.27
N ASN A 80 -6.00 8.63 8.74
CA ASN A 80 -4.77 9.12 9.39
C ASN A 80 -3.92 7.97 9.98
N GLN A 81 -3.73 6.89 9.22
CA GLN A 81 -3.14 5.65 9.71
C GLN A 81 -1.82 5.31 9.00
N ASN A 82 -0.83 4.87 9.79
CA ASN A 82 0.43 4.33 9.29
C ASN A 82 0.34 2.80 9.13
N LEU A 83 0.78 2.31 7.98
CA LEU A 83 0.96 0.89 7.67
C LEU A 83 2.47 0.63 7.55
N PHE A 84 3.02 -0.18 8.45
CA PHE A 84 4.45 -0.45 8.55
C PHE A 84 4.80 -1.79 7.90
N PHE A 85 5.44 -1.75 6.72
CA PHE A 85 5.86 -2.96 5.99
C PHE A 85 7.26 -3.45 6.39
N GLY A 86 8.09 -2.56 6.92
CA GLY A 86 9.44 -2.90 7.38
C GLY A 86 10.50 -2.87 6.27
N TYR A 87 11.68 -3.42 6.57
CA TYR A 87 12.85 -3.38 5.70
C TYR A 87 12.88 -4.54 4.70
N ARG A 88 12.78 -4.25 3.40
CA ARG A 88 13.00 -5.21 2.29
C ARG A 88 13.46 -4.48 1.01
N SER A 89 13.79 -5.25 -0.02
CA SER A 89 14.01 -4.76 -1.39
C SER A 89 12.66 -4.54 -2.10
N TRP A 90 11.88 -3.57 -1.61
CA TRP A 90 10.56 -3.26 -2.18
C TRP A 90 10.67 -2.72 -3.60
N LYS A 91 9.76 -3.11 -4.49
CA LYS A 91 9.76 -2.72 -5.92
C LYS A 91 8.54 -1.88 -6.28
N SER A 92 7.37 -2.22 -5.73
CA SER A 92 6.13 -1.49 -5.97
C SER A 92 5.15 -1.65 -4.82
N ILE A 93 4.17 -0.76 -4.77
CA ILE A 93 2.95 -0.92 -4.01
C ILE A 93 1.72 -0.89 -4.92
N LYS A 94 0.74 -1.70 -4.58
CA LYS A 94 -0.62 -1.65 -5.10
C LYS A 94 -1.53 -1.12 -4.00
N ILE A 95 -2.35 -0.13 -4.34
CA ILE A 95 -3.30 0.50 -3.43
C ILE A 95 -4.69 0.28 -3.98
N GLU A 96 -5.54 -0.25 -3.11
CA GLU A 96 -6.93 -0.58 -3.40
C GLU A 96 -7.81 0.04 -2.32
N VAL A 97 -8.87 0.71 -2.75
CA VAL A 97 -9.87 1.27 -1.86
C VAL A 97 -11.06 0.34 -1.93
N MET A 98 -11.41 -0.24 -0.80
CA MET A 98 -12.36 -1.34 -0.69
C MET A 98 -13.55 -0.89 0.16
N ASP A 99 -14.72 -1.47 -0.10
CA ASP A 99 -15.88 -1.41 0.79
C ASP A 99 -15.86 -2.64 1.71
N ALA A 100 -16.11 -2.47 3.00
CA ALA A 100 -16.23 -3.60 3.92
C ALA A 100 -17.70 -4.01 4.03
N ASP A 101 -18.06 -5.13 3.40
CA ASP A 101 -19.41 -5.66 3.52
C ASP A 101 -19.55 -6.57 4.74
N GLY A 102 -20.70 -6.46 5.42
CA GLY A 102 -21.04 -7.27 6.60
C GLY A 102 -21.23 -8.77 6.30
N PHE A 103 -20.86 -9.58 7.30
CA PHE A 103 -20.73 -11.04 7.41
C PHE A 103 -21.82 -11.96 6.81
N PHE A 104 -22.88 -11.46 6.15
CA PHE A 104 -23.97 -12.30 5.66
C PHE A 104 -24.16 -12.40 4.14
N ASN A 105 -23.56 -11.55 3.27
CA ASN A 105 -23.65 -11.80 1.81
C ASN A 105 -22.80 -10.94 0.84
N GLY A 106 -21.75 -10.21 1.26
CA GLY A 106 -20.96 -9.38 0.34
C GLY A 106 -19.51 -9.85 0.20
N LYS A 107 -18.97 -9.87 -1.02
CA LYS A 107 -17.52 -9.89 -1.23
C LYS A 107 -17.08 -8.43 -1.22
N ASP A 108 -16.03 -8.08 -0.48
CA ASP A 108 -15.48 -6.71 -0.49
C ASP A 108 -15.25 -6.21 -1.93
N ASP A 109 -15.94 -5.12 -2.28
CA ASP A 109 -15.89 -4.53 -3.61
C ASP A 109 -14.85 -3.41 -3.70
N SER A 110 -14.20 -3.30 -4.86
CA SER A 110 -13.24 -2.22 -5.13
C SER A 110 -13.97 -0.92 -5.49
N LEU A 111 -13.80 0.10 -4.65
CA LEU A 111 -14.43 1.42 -4.80
C LEU A 111 -13.70 2.33 -5.79
N LEU A 112 -12.40 2.12 -6.02
CA LEU A 112 -11.61 2.94 -6.94
C LEU A 112 -10.74 2.09 -7.86
N PRO A 113 -10.32 2.64 -9.01
CA PRO A 113 -9.30 2.01 -9.83
C PRO A 113 -8.05 1.71 -9.02
N ILE A 114 -7.43 0.57 -9.34
CA ILE A 114 -6.18 0.14 -8.71
C ILE A 114 -5.08 1.16 -9.01
N GLY A 115 -4.46 1.71 -7.97
CA GLY A 115 -3.24 2.50 -8.09
C GLY A 115 -2.00 1.62 -7.93
N ILE A 116 -1.17 1.51 -8.97
CA ILE A 116 0.13 0.84 -8.88
C ILE A 116 1.23 1.89 -8.92
N PHE A 117 2.08 1.89 -7.90
CA PHE A 117 3.21 2.81 -7.78
C PHE A 117 4.48 1.98 -7.76
N THR A 118 5.30 2.13 -8.80
CA THR A 118 6.65 1.57 -8.84
C THR A 118 7.62 2.55 -8.22
N PHE A 119 8.68 2.00 -7.64
CA PHE A 119 9.69 2.80 -6.98
C PHE A 119 11.05 2.65 -7.67
N SER A 120 11.91 3.66 -7.54
CA SER A 120 13.33 3.58 -7.86
C SER A 120 14.13 3.65 -6.57
N ALA A 121 14.84 2.57 -6.20
CA ALA A 121 15.68 2.56 -5.01
C ALA A 121 16.98 3.38 -5.24
N PRO A 122 17.52 4.06 -4.21
CA PRO A 122 17.00 4.17 -2.84
C PRO A 122 15.86 5.19 -2.72
N PHE A 123 14.81 4.83 -1.96
CA PHE A 123 13.65 5.70 -1.73
C PHE A 123 14.05 6.87 -0.85
N SER A 124 14.00 8.09 -1.40
CA SER A 124 14.26 9.31 -0.64
C SER A 124 13.16 10.32 -0.94
N GLY A 125 12.18 10.38 -0.05
CA GLY A 125 11.21 11.46 -0.01
C GLY A 125 9.77 10.98 0.14
N SER A 126 9.07 11.54 1.12
CA SER A 126 7.62 11.39 1.24
C SER A 126 6.94 12.32 0.25
N ARG A 127 6.31 11.77 -0.78
CA ARG A 127 5.44 12.52 -1.70
C ARG A 127 4.00 12.18 -1.40
N VAL A 128 3.14 13.20 -1.48
CA VAL A 128 1.69 13.01 -1.40
C VAL A 128 1.19 12.56 -2.76
N HIS A 129 0.46 11.45 -2.78
CA HIS A 129 -0.12 10.86 -3.96
C HIS A 129 -1.65 10.86 -3.85
N ARG A 130 -2.31 11.00 -5.00
CA ARG A 130 -3.76 10.85 -5.14
C ARG A 130 -4.11 9.84 -6.22
N ILE A 131 -4.97 8.90 -5.90
CA ILE A 131 -5.61 8.01 -6.90
C ILE A 131 -6.97 8.62 -7.19
N CYS A 132 -7.24 8.93 -8.46
CA CYS A 132 -8.45 9.60 -8.91
C CYS A 132 -9.28 8.66 -9.79
N ASN A 133 -10.62 8.73 -9.69
CA ASN A 133 -11.52 7.95 -10.56
C ASN A 133 -11.79 8.62 -11.94
N SER A 134 -11.47 9.91 -12.08
CA SER A 134 -11.77 10.69 -13.29
C SER A 134 -10.64 11.67 -13.64
N SER A 135 -10.63 12.14 -14.89
CA SER A 135 -9.74 13.22 -15.36
C SER A 135 -9.88 14.51 -14.55
N THR A 136 -11.04 14.73 -13.93
CA THR A 136 -11.33 15.90 -13.08
C THR A 136 -10.92 15.70 -11.62
N CYS A 137 -10.47 14.50 -11.23
CA CYS A 137 -10.14 14.11 -9.86
C CYS A 137 -11.20 14.56 -8.83
N SER A 138 -12.48 14.37 -9.16
CA SER A 138 -13.60 14.71 -8.27
C SER A 138 -13.81 13.69 -7.14
N ARG A 139 -13.15 12.54 -7.23
CA ARG A 139 -13.16 11.43 -6.26
C ARG A 139 -11.75 10.88 -6.11
N TRP A 140 -11.22 10.80 -4.89
CA TRP A 140 -9.83 10.40 -4.68
C TRP A 140 -9.51 9.87 -3.29
N VAL A 141 -8.36 9.19 -3.17
CA VAL A 141 -7.69 8.87 -1.90
C VAL A 141 -6.30 9.49 -1.85
N GLU A 142 -5.96 10.10 -0.71
CA GLU A 142 -4.68 10.76 -0.44
C GLU A 142 -3.84 9.91 0.52
N PHE A 143 -2.62 9.60 0.10
CA PHE A 143 -1.65 8.84 0.88
C PHE A 143 -0.23 9.34 0.58
N SER A 144 0.73 8.94 1.40
CA SER A 144 2.15 9.12 1.16
C SER A 144 2.90 7.86 1.57
N PHE A 145 4.07 7.64 0.99
CA PHE A 145 4.97 6.58 1.41
C PHE A 145 6.40 7.08 1.51
N THR A 146 7.20 6.38 2.29
CA THR A 146 8.64 6.59 2.47
C THR A 146 9.34 5.26 2.42
#